data_AF-A0A959R0I4-F1
#
_entry.id   AF-A0A959R0I4-F1
#
_cell.length_a   1.000
_cell.length_b   1.000
_cell.length_c   1.000
_cell.angle_alpha   90.00
_cell.angle_beta   90.00
_cell.angle_gamma   90.00
#
_symmetry.space_group_name_H-M   'P 1'
#
loop_
_entity.id
_entity.type
_entity.pdbx_description
1 polymer ?
#
loop_
_entity_poly.entity_id
_entity_poly.type
_entity_poly.pdbx_seq_one_letter_code
_entity_poly.pdbx_strand_id
1 'polypeptide(L)'
;MKDSQNRKSDIQQELEALSPLLLRLKGQESGLTVPPNYFRNLEKEVAEKLVTPQQESSWLSKIAASYRWSLQPKLAFSFAAIAVLVVAGLWVLNRNQESEVAEFAQLSSEEIESYIDRNIDDFDLDLLVEYAASDQGVSSIKLHTESLNEEELGEYLDDYIDELELDKLDDLY
;
A
#
# COMPACT_ATOMS: atom_id res chain seq x y z
N MET A 1 18.62 38.49 -20.45
CA MET A 1 18.72 38.44 -18.96
C MET A 1 17.35 38.48 -18.26
N LYS A 2 16.29 39.01 -18.89
CA LYS A 2 14.93 39.07 -18.31
C LYS A 2 14.22 37.69 -18.27
N ASP A 3 14.45 36.86 -19.28
CA ASP A 3 13.74 35.57 -19.44
C ASP A 3 14.15 34.50 -18.41
N SER A 4 15.36 34.59 -17.87
CA SER A 4 15.84 33.63 -16.85
C SER A 4 15.25 33.91 -15.45
N GLN A 5 14.76 35.12 -15.18
CA GLN A 5 14.17 35.45 -13.89
C GLN A 5 12.71 35.01 -13.83
N ASN A 6 11.96 35.17 -14.94
CA ASN A 6 10.58 34.67 -15.04
C ASN A 6 10.50 33.15 -14.80
N ARG A 7 11.35 32.36 -15.47
CA ARG A 7 11.33 30.90 -15.30
C ARG A 7 11.60 30.46 -13.86
N LYS A 8 12.40 31.22 -13.10
CA LYS A 8 12.69 30.90 -11.70
C LYS A 8 11.49 31.18 -10.79
N SER A 9 10.75 32.25 -11.04
CA SER A 9 9.53 32.54 -10.29
C SER A 9 8.43 31.53 -10.60
N ASP A 10 8.29 31.13 -11.86
CA ASP A 10 7.27 30.17 -12.29
C ASP A 10 7.51 28.81 -11.62
N ILE A 11 8.75 28.30 -11.65
CA ILE A 11 9.14 27.06 -10.98
C ILE A 11 8.92 27.11 -9.46
N GLN A 12 9.10 28.28 -8.82
CA GLN A 12 8.88 28.40 -7.38
C GLN A 12 7.39 28.37 -7.03
N GLN A 13 6.54 29.00 -7.85
CA GLN A 13 5.09 28.97 -7.69
C GLN A 13 4.55 27.56 -7.92
N GLU A 14 5.03 26.86 -8.95
CA GLU A 14 4.67 25.47 -9.20
C GLU A 14 5.14 24.54 -8.06
N LEU A 15 6.36 24.73 -7.53
CA LEU A 15 6.84 23.95 -6.39
C LEU A 15 6.02 24.22 -5.12
N GLU A 16 5.59 25.46 -4.89
CA GLU A 16 4.76 25.84 -3.74
C GLU A 16 3.40 25.14 -3.80
N ALA A 17 2.79 25.10 -4.99
CA ALA A 17 1.51 24.46 -5.21
C ALA A 17 1.58 22.94 -5.09
N LEU A 18 2.61 22.30 -5.67
CA LEU A 18 2.70 20.84 -5.75
C LEU A 18 3.42 20.20 -4.56
N SER A 19 4.39 20.88 -3.96
CA SER A 19 5.17 20.32 -2.85
C SER A 19 5.72 21.42 -1.92
N PRO A 20 4.86 21.99 -1.06
CA PRO A 20 5.27 23.04 -0.13
C PRO A 20 6.38 22.56 0.85
N LEU A 21 6.48 21.24 1.07
CA LEU A 21 7.55 20.64 1.88
C LEU A 21 8.92 20.78 1.19
N LEU A 22 9.02 20.45 -0.11
CA LEU A 22 10.27 20.56 -0.86
C LEU A 22 10.71 22.02 -1.01
N LEU A 23 9.76 22.94 -1.17
CA LEU A 23 10.06 24.37 -1.20
C LEU A 23 10.68 24.85 0.13
N ARG A 24 10.14 24.38 1.28
CA ARG A 24 10.71 24.66 2.61
C ARG A 24 12.11 24.06 2.77
N LEU A 25 12.31 22.85 2.27
CA LEU A 25 13.61 22.16 2.35
C LEU A 25 14.70 22.88 1.53
N LYS A 26 14.33 23.46 0.37
CA LYS A 26 15.24 24.23 -0.49
C LYS A 26 15.78 25.49 0.20
N GLY A 27 15.01 26.10 1.11
CA GLY A 27 15.43 27.25 1.91
C GLY A 27 16.31 26.90 3.12
N GLN A 28 16.46 25.61 3.43
CA GLN A 28 17.25 25.13 4.56
C GLN A 28 18.63 24.67 4.06
N GLU A 29 19.69 25.42 4.39
CA GLU A 29 21.07 25.11 3.95
C GLU A 29 21.62 23.79 4.54
N SER A 30 20.99 23.27 5.59
CA SER A 30 21.26 21.94 6.14
C SER A 30 20.29 20.93 5.51
N GLY A 31 20.66 20.38 4.34
CA GLY A 31 19.95 19.23 3.76
C GLY A 31 20.06 17.97 4.64
N LEU A 32 19.71 16.81 4.09
CA LEU A 32 19.95 15.51 4.72
C LEU A 32 21.47 15.25 4.86
N THR A 33 22.06 15.73 5.96
CA THR A 33 23.47 15.53 6.26
C THR A 33 23.66 14.13 6.83
N VAL A 34 24.17 13.22 6.01
CA VAL A 34 24.60 11.91 6.49
C VAL A 34 26.00 12.00 7.09
N PRO A 35 26.31 11.24 8.15
CA PRO A 35 27.66 11.13 8.68
C PRO A 35 28.66 10.65 7.61
N PRO A 36 29.95 11.05 7.71
CA PRO A 36 30.97 10.56 6.80
C PRO A 36 31.05 9.02 6.88
N ASN A 37 31.10 8.37 5.72
CA ASN A 37 31.14 6.90 5.56
C ASN A 37 29.86 6.15 5.98
N TYR A 38 28.72 6.81 6.18
CA TYR A 38 27.44 6.16 6.50
C TYR A 38 27.12 5.00 5.54
N PHE A 39 27.02 5.29 4.23
CA PHE A 39 26.72 4.28 3.23
C PHE A 39 27.86 3.27 2.99
N ARG A 40 29.10 3.62 3.34
CA ARG A 40 30.26 2.71 3.21
C ARG A 40 30.22 1.59 4.24
N ASN A 41 29.77 1.89 5.46
CA ASN A 41 29.72 0.91 6.54
C ASN A 41 28.37 0.19 6.64
N LEU A 42 27.34 0.69 5.94
CA LEU A 42 25.99 0.16 5.99
C LEU A 42 25.91 -1.32 5.56
N GLU A 43 26.59 -1.69 4.47
CA GLU A 43 26.64 -3.09 4.01
C GLU A 43 27.23 -4.02 5.08
N LYS A 44 28.33 -3.61 5.69
CA LYS A 44 29.00 -4.36 6.75
C LYS A 44 28.14 -4.49 8.01
N GLU A 45 27.49 -3.40 8.42
CA GLU A 45 26.63 -3.39 9.60
C GLU A 45 25.38 -4.26 9.41
N VAL A 46 24.78 -4.24 8.23
CA VAL A 46 23.65 -5.10 7.87
C VAL A 46 24.09 -6.57 7.83
N ALA A 47 25.22 -6.87 7.19
CA ALA A 47 25.76 -8.23 7.16
C ALA A 47 26.09 -8.77 8.56
N GLU A 48 26.69 -7.97 9.44
CA GLU A 48 26.99 -8.39 10.83
C GLU A 48 25.71 -8.69 11.63
N LYS A 49 24.64 -7.88 11.45
CA LYS A 49 23.35 -8.12 12.10
C LYS A 49 22.62 -9.36 11.59
N LEU A 50 22.85 -9.75 10.34
CA LEU A 50 22.24 -10.94 9.74
C LEU A 50 23.03 -12.24 9.99
N VAL A 51 24.34 -12.13 10.22
CA VAL A 51 25.25 -13.30 10.31
C VAL A 51 25.62 -13.65 11.76
N THR A 52 25.19 -12.89 12.76
CA THR A 52 25.46 -13.27 14.16
C THR A 52 24.59 -14.47 14.55
N PRO A 53 25.13 -15.69 14.71
CA PRO A 53 24.36 -16.76 15.33
C PRO A 53 24.03 -16.31 16.74
N GLN A 54 22.74 -16.31 17.07
CA GLN A 54 22.24 -16.09 18.42
C GLN A 54 23.05 -16.97 19.37
N GLN A 55 23.98 -16.35 20.10
CA GLN A 55 24.85 -17.05 21.03
C GLN A 55 23.92 -17.57 22.14
N GLU A 56 23.52 -18.83 22.02
CA GLU A 56 22.63 -19.50 22.94
C GLU A 56 23.21 -19.33 24.34
N SER A 57 22.52 -18.50 25.10
CA SER A 57 23.04 -17.99 26.34
C SER A 57 23.08 -19.14 27.36
N SER A 58 24.29 -19.39 27.87
CA SER A 58 24.66 -20.42 28.85
C SER A 58 24.06 -20.20 30.25
N TRP A 59 22.89 -19.56 30.35
CA TRP A 59 22.16 -19.37 31.60
C TRP A 59 21.19 -20.52 31.86
N LEU A 60 20.70 -21.18 30.80
CA LEU A 60 19.84 -22.38 30.93
C LEU A 60 20.59 -23.55 31.60
N SER A 61 21.86 -23.73 31.27
CA SER A 61 22.72 -24.76 31.89
C SER A 61 22.96 -24.49 33.38
N LYS A 62 23.02 -23.21 33.78
CA LYS A 62 23.16 -22.81 35.19
C LYS A 62 21.87 -23.06 35.98
N ILE A 63 20.70 -22.81 35.39
CA ILE A 63 19.40 -23.11 36.02
C ILE A 63 19.23 -24.62 36.22
N ALA A 64 19.59 -25.44 35.23
CA ALA A 64 19.45 -26.89 35.32
C ALA A 64 20.24 -27.51 36.48
N ALA A 65 21.41 -26.95 36.82
CA ALA A 65 22.21 -27.39 37.96
C ALA A 65 21.59 -27.01 39.32
N SER A 66 20.93 -25.85 39.41
CA SER A 66 20.33 -25.34 40.65
C SER A 66 19.01 -26.02 41.04
N TYR A 67 18.26 -26.55 40.07
CA TYR A 67 16.90 -27.06 40.30
C TYR A 67 16.81 -28.53 40.74
N ARG A 68 17.91 -29.29 40.69
CA ARG A 68 17.91 -30.70 41.13
C ARG A 68 17.62 -30.89 42.62
N TRP A 69 17.84 -29.88 43.45
CA TRP A 69 17.61 -29.96 44.89
C TRP A 69 16.17 -29.60 45.31
N SER A 70 15.43 -28.85 44.48
CA SER A 70 14.10 -28.31 44.84
C SER A 70 12.91 -29.09 44.26
N LEU A 71 13.15 -30.13 43.45
CA LEU A 71 12.13 -31.02 42.90
C LEU A 71 11.60 -32.04 43.93
N GLN A 72 11.19 -31.56 45.11
CA GLN A 72 10.38 -32.39 46.01
C GLN A 72 8.94 -32.49 45.47
N PRO A 73 8.31 -33.68 45.48
CA PRO A 73 7.05 -33.95 44.76
C PRO A 73 5.81 -33.19 45.29
N LYS A 74 5.97 -32.30 46.28
CA LYS A 74 4.85 -31.56 46.89
C LYS A 74 4.46 -30.28 46.13
N LEU A 75 5.37 -29.70 45.32
CA LEU A 75 5.09 -28.49 44.53
C LEU A 75 4.79 -28.77 43.04
N ALA A 76 4.87 -30.03 42.62
CA ALA A 76 4.67 -30.44 41.23
C ALA A 76 3.26 -30.13 40.70
N PHE A 77 2.23 -30.19 41.55
CA PHE A 77 0.86 -29.91 41.14
C PHE A 77 0.62 -28.44 40.75
N SER A 78 1.26 -27.48 41.44
CA SER A 78 1.13 -26.06 41.10
C SER A 78 1.89 -25.72 39.81
N PHE A 79 3.09 -26.29 39.63
CA PHE A 79 3.85 -26.13 38.39
C PHE A 79 3.16 -26.79 37.19
N ALA A 80 2.50 -27.93 37.37
CA ALA A 80 1.72 -28.57 36.31
C ALA A 80 0.54 -27.70 35.87
N ALA A 81 -0.19 -27.09 36.81
CA ALA A 81 -1.28 -26.18 36.49
C ALA A 81 -0.79 -24.93 35.72
N ILE A 82 0.34 -24.34 36.16
CA ILE A 82 0.95 -23.19 35.47
C ILE A 82 1.45 -23.61 34.09
N ALA A 83 2.09 -24.77 33.95
CA ALA A 83 2.56 -25.27 32.66
C ALA A 83 1.41 -25.54 31.69
N VAL A 84 0.30 -26.10 32.16
CA VAL A 84 -0.92 -26.27 31.35
C VAL A 84 -1.48 -24.92 30.88
N LEU A 85 -1.52 -23.92 31.76
CA LEU A 85 -1.96 -22.56 31.39
C LEU A 85 -1.01 -21.89 30.39
N VAL A 86 0.29 -22.07 30.53
CA VAL A 86 1.29 -21.54 29.59
C VAL A 86 1.16 -22.23 28.22
N VAL A 87 1.01 -23.56 28.18
CA VAL A 87 0.82 -24.31 26.93
C VAL A 87 -0.50 -23.94 26.27
N ALA A 88 -1.59 -23.83 27.03
CA ALA A 88 -2.88 -23.38 26.50
C ALA A 88 -2.82 -21.94 25.99
N GLY A 89 -2.15 -21.04 26.72
CA GLY A 89 -1.91 -19.66 26.30
C GLY A 89 -1.11 -19.60 25.00
N LEU A 90 0.02 -20.30 24.92
CA LEU A 90 0.83 -20.38 23.70
C LEU A 90 0.04 -20.98 22.53
N TRP A 91 -0.81 -21.99 22.77
CA TRP A 91 -1.67 -22.58 21.74
C TRP A 91 -2.73 -21.62 21.23
N VAL A 92 -3.33 -20.80 22.09
CA VAL A 92 -4.28 -19.73 21.70
C VAL A 92 -3.57 -18.63 20.92
N LEU A 93 -2.41 -18.15 21.39
CA LEU A 93 -1.65 -17.13 20.66
C LEU A 93 -1.11 -17.64 19.31
N ASN A 94 -0.77 -18.93 19.21
CA ASN A 94 -0.30 -19.55 17.98
C ASN A 94 -1.43 -19.90 17.00
N ARG A 95 -2.71 -19.84 17.42
CA ARG A 95 -3.86 -19.94 16.50
C ARG A 95 -4.04 -18.69 15.63
N ASN A 96 -3.52 -17.54 16.05
CA ASN A 96 -3.55 -16.30 15.27
C ASN A 96 -2.43 -16.22 14.22
N GLN A 97 -1.72 -17.33 13.94
CA GLN A 97 -0.77 -17.44 12.83
C GLN A 97 -1.36 -18.13 11.58
N GLU A 98 -2.68 -18.35 11.52
CA GLU A 98 -3.30 -18.18 10.21
C GLU A 98 -3.16 -16.70 9.90
N SER A 99 -2.14 -16.37 9.11
CA SER A 99 -2.09 -15.12 8.40
C SER A 99 -3.43 -14.97 7.70
N GLU A 100 -4.33 -14.18 8.29
CA GLU A 100 -5.18 -13.30 7.50
C GLU A 100 -4.20 -12.43 6.72
N VAL A 101 -3.63 -13.00 5.64
CA VAL A 101 -3.61 -12.25 4.40
C VAL A 101 -5.06 -11.82 4.29
N ALA A 102 -5.33 -10.54 4.52
CA ALA A 102 -6.55 -9.95 4.03
C ALA A 102 -6.51 -10.22 2.52
N GLU A 103 -6.97 -11.40 2.10
CA GLU A 103 -7.53 -11.57 0.78
C GLU A 103 -8.50 -10.41 0.71
N PHE A 104 -8.18 -9.45 -0.15
CA PHE A 104 -9.12 -8.40 -0.53
C PHE A 104 -10.46 -9.08 -0.60
N ALA A 105 -11.40 -8.65 0.26
CA ALA A 105 -12.70 -9.27 0.36
C ALA A 105 -13.18 -9.47 -1.07
N GLN A 106 -13.31 -10.73 -1.48
CA GLN A 106 -13.69 -11.06 -2.84
C GLN A 106 -15.14 -10.60 -2.97
N LEU A 107 -15.32 -9.35 -3.38
CA LEU A 107 -16.64 -8.76 -3.57
C LEU A 107 -17.29 -9.57 -4.68
N SER A 108 -18.47 -10.08 -4.41
CA SER A 108 -19.31 -10.67 -5.44
C SER A 108 -19.70 -9.60 -6.46
N SER A 109 -19.99 -10.00 -7.70
CA SER A 109 -20.47 -9.09 -8.74
C SER A 109 -21.70 -8.30 -8.29
N GLU A 110 -22.60 -8.94 -7.54
CA GLU A 110 -23.80 -8.31 -6.95
C GLU A 110 -23.45 -7.15 -5.99
N GLU A 111 -22.41 -7.32 -5.17
CA GLU A 111 -21.97 -6.29 -4.22
C GLU A 111 -21.31 -5.10 -4.94
N ILE A 112 -20.57 -5.39 -6.02
CA ILE A 112 -19.95 -4.37 -6.88
C ILE A 112 -21.05 -3.55 -7.57
N GLU A 113 -22.00 -4.22 -8.21
CA GLU A 113 -23.14 -3.57 -8.90
C GLU A 113 -23.97 -2.73 -7.92
N SER A 114 -24.31 -3.29 -6.75
CA SER A 114 -25.04 -2.56 -5.71
C SER A 114 -24.28 -1.34 -5.18
N TYR A 115 -22.94 -1.38 -5.15
CA TYR A 115 -22.13 -0.24 -4.75
C TYR A 115 -22.11 0.82 -5.85
N ILE A 116 -21.90 0.43 -7.10
CA ILE A 116 -21.91 1.36 -8.24
C ILE A 116 -23.25 2.09 -8.29
N ASP A 117 -24.39 1.38 -8.26
CA ASP A 117 -25.72 1.99 -8.32
C ASP A 117 -25.96 2.99 -7.19
N ARG A 118 -25.45 2.70 -5.99
CA ARG A 118 -25.62 3.58 -4.82
C ARG A 118 -24.74 4.82 -4.84
N ASN A 119 -23.66 4.81 -5.61
CA ASN A 119 -22.67 5.88 -5.63
C ASN A 119 -22.49 6.49 -7.03
N ILE A 120 -23.32 6.10 -8.02
CA ILE A 120 -23.17 6.50 -9.42
C ILE A 120 -23.23 8.03 -9.58
N ASP A 121 -24.05 8.69 -8.77
CA ASP A 121 -24.23 10.14 -8.76
C ASP A 121 -23.04 10.90 -8.14
N ASP A 122 -22.19 10.22 -7.36
CA ASP A 122 -21.03 10.82 -6.71
C ASP A 122 -19.79 10.83 -7.63
N PHE A 123 -19.84 10.14 -8.77
CA PHE A 123 -18.75 10.15 -9.74
C PHE A 123 -18.86 11.35 -10.68
N ASP A 124 -17.84 12.21 -10.64
CA ASP A 124 -17.69 13.30 -11.59
C ASP A 124 -17.22 12.74 -12.95
N LEU A 125 -18.08 12.84 -13.97
CA LEU A 125 -17.81 12.33 -15.31
C LEU A 125 -16.58 13.00 -15.93
N ASP A 126 -16.34 14.28 -15.65
CA ASP A 126 -15.18 15.00 -16.18
C ASP A 126 -13.88 14.42 -15.60
N LEU A 127 -13.90 14.08 -14.30
CA LEU A 127 -12.76 13.44 -13.62
C LEU A 127 -12.52 12.01 -14.13
N LEU A 128 -13.59 11.26 -14.42
CA LEU A 128 -13.48 9.92 -15.00
C LEU A 128 -12.88 9.96 -16.41
N VAL A 129 -13.28 10.92 -17.23
CA VAL A 129 -12.73 11.11 -18.59
C VAL A 129 -11.27 11.55 -18.51
N GLU A 130 -10.91 12.45 -17.60
CA GLU A 130 -9.53 12.87 -17.37
C GLU A 130 -8.65 11.70 -16.88
N TYR A 131 -9.18 10.88 -15.97
CA TYR A 131 -8.50 9.68 -15.50
C TYR A 131 -8.32 8.66 -16.63
N ALA A 132 -9.37 8.39 -17.41
CA ALA A 132 -9.31 7.46 -18.54
C ALA A 132 -8.36 7.92 -19.65
N ALA A 133 -8.22 9.23 -19.85
CA ALA A 133 -7.28 9.82 -20.79
C ALA A 133 -5.83 9.87 -20.26
N SER A 134 -5.61 9.62 -18.97
CA SER A 134 -4.29 9.58 -18.36
C SER A 134 -3.57 8.25 -18.63
N ASP A 135 -2.23 8.27 -18.68
CA ASP A 135 -1.38 7.09 -18.90
C ASP A 135 -1.63 5.96 -17.87
N GLN A 136 -2.11 6.31 -16.67
CA GLN A 136 -2.49 5.38 -15.61
C GLN A 136 -3.87 4.75 -15.83
N GLY A 137 -4.85 5.52 -16.36
CA GLY A 137 -6.20 5.03 -16.62
C GLY A 137 -6.29 4.10 -17.82
N VAL A 138 -5.49 4.37 -18.86
CA VAL A 138 -5.40 3.49 -20.05
C VAL A 138 -4.88 2.09 -19.70
N SER A 139 -4.03 1.97 -18.67
CA SER A 139 -3.48 0.67 -18.24
C SER A 139 -4.37 -0.06 -17.22
N SER A 140 -5.17 0.65 -16.41
CA SER A 140 -6.03 0.08 -15.37
C SER A 140 -7.43 -0.29 -15.87
N ILE A 141 -7.93 0.41 -16.89
CA ILE A 141 -9.18 0.07 -17.58
C ILE A 141 -8.90 -1.07 -18.55
N LYS A 142 -8.87 -2.30 -18.02
CA LYS A 142 -8.84 -3.51 -18.83
C LYS A 142 -10.25 -3.77 -19.37
N LEU A 143 -10.68 -2.94 -20.33
CA LEU A 143 -11.92 -3.19 -21.07
C LEU A 143 -11.86 -4.61 -21.61
N HIS A 144 -12.76 -5.47 -21.13
CA HIS A 144 -13.01 -6.76 -21.75
C HIS A 144 -13.75 -6.48 -23.06
N THR A 145 -13.01 -6.02 -24.07
CA THR A 145 -13.53 -5.87 -25.44
C THR A 145 -13.63 -7.21 -26.15
N GLU A 146 -13.35 -8.32 -25.46
CA GLU A 146 -13.28 -9.66 -26.02
C GLU A 146 -14.65 -10.19 -26.48
N SER A 147 -15.75 -9.52 -26.14
CA SER A 147 -17.11 -9.89 -26.56
C SER A 147 -17.88 -8.83 -27.35
N LEU A 148 -17.29 -7.67 -27.65
CA LEU A 148 -17.95 -6.67 -28.50
C LEU A 148 -17.54 -6.95 -29.93
N ASN A 149 -18.45 -7.54 -30.71
CA ASN A 149 -18.25 -7.69 -32.14
C ASN A 149 -18.18 -6.29 -32.77
N GLU A 150 -17.15 -6.01 -33.57
CA GLU A 150 -16.96 -4.69 -34.21
C GLU A 150 -18.19 -4.24 -35.01
N GLU A 151 -18.94 -5.20 -35.55
CA GLU A 151 -20.18 -4.97 -36.29
C GLU A 151 -21.33 -4.47 -35.38
N GLU A 152 -21.49 -5.07 -34.20
CA GLU A 152 -22.52 -4.70 -33.22
C GLU A 152 -22.19 -3.35 -32.56
N LEU A 153 -20.91 -3.10 -32.31
CA LEU A 153 -20.44 -1.81 -31.81
C LEU A 153 -20.64 -0.70 -32.85
N GLY A 154 -20.47 -1.02 -34.14
CA GLY A 154 -20.72 -0.11 -35.25
C GLY A 154 -22.19 0.30 -35.33
N GLU A 155 -23.11 -0.66 -35.29
CA GLU A 155 -24.56 -0.37 -35.30
C GLU A 155 -24.99 0.48 -34.09
N TYR A 156 -24.50 0.15 -32.88
CA TYR A 156 -24.82 0.92 -31.68
C TYR A 156 -24.31 2.37 -31.73
N LEU A 157 -23.12 2.59 -32.28
CA LEU A 157 -22.58 3.94 -32.46
C LEU A 157 -23.33 4.74 -33.52
N ASP A 158 -23.75 4.09 -34.61
CA ASP A 158 -24.52 4.74 -35.68
C ASP A 158 -25.90 5.17 -35.17
N ASP A 159 -26.60 4.29 -34.44
CA ASP A 159 -27.87 4.61 -33.78
C ASP A 159 -27.73 5.78 -32.79
N TYR A 160 -26.64 5.82 -32.02
CA TYR A 160 -26.39 6.89 -31.06
C TYR A 160 -26.00 8.22 -31.74
N ILE A 161 -25.27 8.17 -32.85
CA ILE A 161 -24.94 9.34 -33.66
C ILE A 161 -26.19 9.91 -34.32
N ASP A 162 -27.12 9.05 -34.75
CA ASP A 162 -28.40 9.47 -35.32
C ASP A 162 -29.35 10.04 -34.26
N GLU A 163 -29.31 9.53 -33.02
CA GLU A 163 -30.08 10.07 -31.89
C GLU A 163 -29.50 11.39 -31.34
N LEU A 164 -28.18 11.58 -31.46
CA LEU A 164 -27.53 12.88 -31.28
C LEU A 164 -27.91 13.79 -32.44
N GLU A 165 -29.05 14.48 -32.29
CA GLU A 165 -29.62 15.48 -33.19
C GLU A 165 -28.53 16.50 -33.67
N LEU A 166 -27.80 16.14 -34.73
CA LEU A 166 -26.67 16.88 -35.33
C LEU A 166 -27.08 18.27 -35.82
N ASP A 167 -28.39 18.53 -35.92
CA ASP A 167 -28.99 19.83 -36.19
C ASP A 167 -28.61 20.90 -35.13
N LYS A 168 -28.19 20.52 -33.92
CA LYS A 168 -27.72 21.48 -32.89
C LYS A 168 -26.25 21.88 -33.02
N LEU A 169 -25.48 21.20 -33.86
CA LEU A 169 -24.04 21.44 -34.03
C LEU A 169 -23.76 22.53 -35.10
N ASP A 170 -24.68 22.73 -36.04
CA ASP A 170 -24.59 23.78 -37.08
C ASP A 170 -24.92 25.18 -36.54
N ASP A 171 -25.63 25.29 -35.41
CA ASP A 171 -25.92 26.56 -34.72
C ASP A 171 -24.70 27.14 -33.94
N LEU A 172 -23.58 26.42 -33.92
CA LEU A 172 -22.37 26.77 -33.15
C LEU A 172 -21.21 27.30 -34.04
N TYR A 173 -21.46 27.61 -35.32
CA TYR A 173 -20.49 28.28 -36.20
C TYR A 173 -21.06 29.48 -36.97
#